data_AF-A0A2P6MEY8-F1
#
_entry.id   AF-A0A2P6MEY8-F1
#
_cell.length_a   1.000
_cell.length_b   1.000
_cell.length_c   1.000
_cell.angle_alpha   90.00
_cell.angle_beta   90.00
_cell.angle_gamma   90.00
#
_symmetry.space_group_name_H-M   'P 1'
#
loop_
_entity.id
_entity.type
_entity.pdbx_description
1 polymer ?
#
loop_
_entity_poly.entity_id
_entity_poly.type
_entity_poly.pdbx_seq_one_letter_code
_entity_poly.pdbx_strand_id
1 'polypeptide(L)'
;MKSIEAGYAGGTFPSPEYRQMEDHTECIRVVYETKEISDVEIVEEFWRLHSGRQHGYGGTQYQSVLLYLDEEQKEAAFSVKQNLEQGGRDIETRIESAGSFHRAEEYHQKYQLKRFPHAWSAVEQYFESSPSAAASEMAMRLNALAAGELSKAEVLAFLSAPEQEIVRQIKW
;
A
#
# COMPACT_ATOMS: atom_id res chain seq x y z
N MET A 1 4.96 -8.11 6.72
CA MET A 1 5.00 -6.92 5.81
C MET A 1 6.28 -6.15 6.08
N LYS A 2 7.08 -5.85 5.05
CA LYS A 2 8.35 -5.09 5.17
C LYS A 2 8.19 -3.61 4.87
N SER A 3 7.48 -3.24 3.80
CA SER A 3 7.21 -1.85 3.45
C SER A 3 5.95 -1.71 2.61
N ILE A 4 5.31 -0.54 2.72
CA ILE A 4 4.16 -0.12 1.89
C ILE A 4 4.39 1.33 1.47
N GLU A 5 4.37 1.57 0.16
CA GLU A 5 4.62 2.87 -0.45
C GLU A 5 3.53 3.20 -1.48
N ALA A 6 3.02 4.44 -1.42
CA ALA A 6 2.17 4.97 -2.48
C ALA A 6 3.02 5.45 -3.66
N GLY A 7 2.51 5.31 -4.88
CA GLY A 7 3.22 5.69 -6.10
C GLY A 7 2.37 5.62 -7.35
N TYR A 8 3.05 5.71 -8.49
CA TYR A 8 2.49 5.71 -9.83
C TYR A 8 3.13 4.59 -10.64
N ALA A 9 2.32 3.75 -11.27
CA ALA A 9 2.78 2.62 -12.07
C ALA A 9 1.76 2.26 -13.17
N GLY A 10 2.12 1.31 -14.04
CA GLY A 10 1.27 0.86 -15.16
C GLY A 10 1.34 1.70 -16.44
N GLY A 11 2.09 2.81 -16.39
CA GLY A 11 2.41 3.65 -17.54
C GLY A 11 3.88 3.55 -17.97
N THR A 12 4.24 4.37 -18.95
CA THR A 12 5.58 4.47 -19.54
C THR A 12 6.20 5.86 -19.39
N PHE A 13 5.45 6.85 -18.90
CA PHE A 13 5.94 8.20 -18.67
C PHE A 13 7.07 8.20 -17.62
N PRO A 14 8.25 8.80 -17.89
CA PRO A 14 9.45 8.57 -17.10
C PRO A 14 9.48 9.29 -15.74
N SER A 15 8.61 10.26 -15.48
CA SER A 15 8.67 11.07 -14.26
C SER A 15 7.27 11.56 -13.85
N PRO A 16 6.34 10.65 -13.52
CA PRO A 16 5.00 11.02 -13.09
C PRO A 16 5.04 11.71 -11.72
N GLU A 17 4.23 12.75 -11.58
CA GLU A 17 3.91 13.42 -10.32
C GLU A 17 2.40 13.52 -10.16
N TYR A 18 1.88 13.82 -8.98
CA TYR A 18 0.44 13.79 -8.72
C TYR A 18 -0.40 14.61 -9.72
N ARG A 19 0.15 15.75 -10.18
CA ARG A 19 -0.50 16.66 -11.12
C ARG A 19 -0.26 16.30 -12.59
N GLN A 20 0.66 15.38 -12.86
CA GLN A 20 1.07 14.96 -14.19
C GLN A 20 1.51 13.49 -14.18
N MET A 21 0.53 12.59 -14.14
CA MET A 21 0.78 11.14 -14.17
C MET A 21 0.77 10.55 -15.59
N GLU A 22 0.15 11.26 -16.54
CA GLU A 22 -0.05 10.80 -17.93
C GLU A 22 -0.73 9.41 -17.98
N ASP A 23 0.02 8.38 -18.38
CA ASP A 23 -0.46 7.01 -18.57
C ASP A 23 -0.32 6.13 -17.33
N HIS A 24 0.22 6.65 -16.22
CA HIS A 24 0.26 5.94 -14.95
C HIS A 24 -1.08 6.01 -14.21
N THR A 25 -1.31 5.02 -13.34
CA THR A 25 -2.38 5.01 -12.33
C THR A 25 -1.80 5.07 -10.92
N GLU A 26 -2.58 5.52 -9.94
CA GLU A 26 -2.19 5.43 -8.54
C GLU A 26 -2.06 3.95 -8.13
N CYS A 27 -0.97 3.62 -7.46
CA CYS A 27 -0.61 2.27 -7.08
C CYS A 27 -0.02 2.25 -5.66
N ILE A 28 -0.10 1.08 -5.03
CA ILE A 28 0.67 0.77 -3.83
C ILE A 28 1.71 -0.29 -4.15
N ARG A 29 2.96 -0.08 -3.72
CA ARG A 29 3.98 -1.12 -3.70
C ARG A 29 4.02 -1.74 -2.32
N VAL A 30 3.81 -3.04 -2.26
CA VAL A 30 3.81 -3.82 -1.02
C VAL A 30 4.99 -4.79 -1.07
N VAL A 31 5.90 -4.69 -0.09
CA VAL A 31 7.01 -5.62 0.08
C VAL A 31 6.73 -6.48 1.30
N TYR A 32 6.76 -7.79 1.14
CA TYR A 32 6.45 -8.77 2.19
C TYR A 32 7.37 -9.98 2.08
N GLU A 33 7.28 -10.88 3.06
CA GLU A 33 8.01 -12.14 3.06
C GLU A 33 7.03 -13.26 2.74
N THR A 34 7.27 -14.00 1.67
CA THR A 34 6.38 -15.08 1.19
C THR A 34 6.24 -16.24 2.17
N LYS A 35 7.20 -16.40 3.09
CA LYS A 35 7.13 -17.36 4.20
C LYS A 35 6.08 -17.00 5.27
N GLU A 36 5.64 -15.74 5.32
CA GLU A 36 4.68 -15.24 6.32
C GLU A 36 3.31 -14.97 5.68
N ILE A 37 3.28 -14.45 4.46
CA ILE A 37 2.07 -14.12 3.70
C ILE A 37 2.30 -14.55 2.26
N SER A 38 1.43 -15.39 1.71
CA SER A 38 1.53 -15.86 0.33
C SER A 38 1.08 -14.81 -0.68
N ASP A 39 1.50 -14.96 -1.94
CA ASP A 39 1.04 -14.10 -3.05
C ASP A 39 -0.48 -14.19 -3.22
N VAL A 40 -1.06 -15.37 -3.04
CA VAL A 40 -2.50 -15.59 -3.08
C VAL A 40 -3.23 -14.73 -2.04
N GLU A 41 -2.75 -14.70 -0.79
CA GLU A 41 -3.35 -13.89 0.26
C GLU A 41 -3.30 -12.39 -0.06
N ILE A 42 -2.19 -11.89 -0.62
CA ILE A 42 -2.07 -10.49 -1.04
C ILE A 42 -3.03 -10.16 -2.18
N VAL A 43 -3.16 -11.05 -3.16
CA VAL A 43 -4.05 -10.91 -4.31
C VAL A 43 -5.52 -10.98 -3.90
N GLU A 44 -5.88 -11.86 -2.97
CA GLU A 44 -7.23 -11.95 -2.40
C GLU A 44 -7.59 -10.66 -1.66
N GLU A 45 -6.66 -10.13 -0.87
CA GLU A 45 -6.83 -8.87 -0.14
C GLU A 45 -7.10 -7.70 -1.09
N PHE A 46 -6.38 -7.62 -2.21
CA PHE A 46 -6.59 -6.59 -3.24
C PHE A 46 -8.06 -6.54 -3.71
N TRP A 47 -8.66 -7.69 -4.04
CA TRP A 47 -10.09 -7.75 -4.44
C TRP A 47 -11.08 -7.75 -3.27
N ARG A 48 -10.61 -7.87 -2.02
CA ARG A 48 -11.43 -7.61 -0.83
C ARG A 48 -11.62 -6.10 -0.62
N LEU A 49 -10.59 -5.31 -0.91
CA LEU A 49 -10.58 -3.86 -0.70
C LEU A 49 -11.33 -3.09 -1.80
N HIS A 50 -11.54 -3.66 -2.98
CA HIS A 50 -12.37 -3.03 -4.01
C HIS A 50 -13.04 -4.04 -4.95
N SER A 51 -14.06 -3.58 -5.68
CA SER A 51 -14.85 -4.42 -6.60
C SER A 51 -14.03 -5.05 -7.72
N GLY A 52 -12.97 -4.37 -8.18
CA GLY A 52 -12.16 -4.77 -9.34
C GLY A 52 -12.71 -4.23 -10.67
N ARG A 53 -13.82 -3.49 -10.63
CA ARG A 53 -14.40 -2.83 -11.81
C ARG A 53 -13.73 -1.49 -12.06
N GLN A 54 -13.58 -1.13 -13.33
CA GLN A 54 -13.15 0.21 -13.69
C GLN A 54 -14.23 1.19 -13.26
N HIS A 55 -13.83 2.21 -12.54
CA HIS A 55 -14.75 3.26 -12.16
C HIS A 55 -14.89 4.16 -13.39
N GLY A 56 -16.11 4.55 -13.76
CA GLY A 56 -16.38 5.37 -14.96
C GLY A 56 -15.76 6.78 -14.97
N TYR A 57 -14.77 7.04 -14.11
CA TYR A 57 -13.87 8.17 -14.22
C TYR A 57 -13.07 8.01 -15.51
N GLY A 58 -13.26 8.91 -16.48
CA GLY A 58 -12.63 8.84 -17.80
C GLY A 58 -11.11 9.06 -17.82
N GLY A 59 -10.42 8.97 -16.68
CA GLY A 59 -8.98 9.17 -16.54
C GLY A 59 -8.24 7.88 -16.15
N THR A 60 -6.94 7.87 -16.39
CA THR A 60 -6.02 6.76 -16.07
C THR A 60 -5.72 6.62 -14.57
N GLN A 61 -6.01 7.65 -13.77
CA GLN A 61 -5.58 7.76 -12.38
C GLN A 61 -6.13 6.69 -11.43
N TYR A 62 -7.35 6.18 -11.66
CA TYR A 62 -8.06 5.27 -10.76
C TYR A 62 -8.39 3.94 -11.42
N GLN A 63 -7.47 3.43 -12.24
CA GLN A 63 -7.65 2.16 -12.89
C GLN A 63 -7.36 1.00 -11.93
N SER A 64 -8.21 -0.03 -12.00
CA SER A 64 -7.96 -1.29 -11.32
C SER A 64 -6.89 -2.08 -12.08
N VAL A 65 -5.67 -2.12 -11.55
CA VAL A 65 -4.52 -2.84 -12.12
C VAL A 65 -3.81 -3.68 -11.06
N LEU A 66 -3.31 -4.84 -11.46
CA LEU A 66 -2.44 -5.70 -10.65
C LEU A 66 -1.16 -5.97 -11.44
N LEU A 67 -0.03 -5.51 -10.90
CA LEU A 67 1.26 -5.51 -11.57
C LEU A 67 2.18 -6.57 -10.95
N TYR A 68 2.46 -7.64 -11.69
CA TYR A 68 3.27 -8.78 -11.21
C TYR A 68 4.75 -8.63 -11.58
N LEU A 69 5.65 -9.08 -10.70
CA LEU A 69 7.10 -9.01 -10.90
C LEU A 69 7.69 -10.32 -11.47
N ASP A 70 7.05 -11.45 -11.24
CA ASP A 70 7.47 -12.78 -11.66
C ASP A 70 6.28 -13.65 -12.09
N GLU A 71 6.57 -14.87 -12.58
CA GLU A 71 5.52 -15.78 -13.05
C GLU A 71 4.73 -16.39 -11.88
N GLU A 72 5.32 -16.60 -10.70
CA GLU A 72 4.57 -17.08 -9.53
C GLU A 72 3.46 -16.10 -9.12
N GLN A 73 3.75 -14.80 -9.06
CA GLN A 73 2.76 -13.76 -8.77
C GLN A 73 1.69 -13.67 -9.84
N LYS A 74 2.07 -13.83 -11.11
CA LYS A 74 1.13 -13.86 -12.24
C LYS A 74 0.16 -15.03 -12.13
N GLU A 75 0.66 -16.23 -11.84
CA GLU A 75 -0.17 -17.42 -11.64
C GLU A 75 -1.14 -17.23 -10.47
N ALA A 76 -0.67 -16.70 -9.34
CA ALA A 76 -1.52 -16.36 -8.20
C ALA A 76 -2.62 -15.35 -8.59
N ALA A 77 -2.27 -14.28 -9.30
CA ALA A 77 -3.20 -13.26 -9.76
C ALA A 77 -4.32 -13.82 -10.65
N PHE A 78 -3.97 -14.63 -11.65
CA PHE A 78 -4.95 -15.24 -12.55
C PHE A 78 -5.80 -16.31 -11.85
N SER A 79 -5.20 -17.12 -10.98
CA SER A 79 -5.91 -18.14 -10.21
C SER A 79 -7.00 -17.54 -9.32
N VAL A 80 -6.66 -16.51 -8.53
CA VAL A 80 -7.63 -15.83 -7.67
C VAL A 80 -8.70 -15.13 -8.51
N LYS A 81 -8.32 -14.43 -9.59
CA LYS A 81 -9.29 -13.81 -10.51
C LYS A 81 -10.31 -14.83 -11.02
N GLN A 82 -9.83 -15.96 -11.52
CA GLN A 82 -10.68 -17.01 -12.06
C GLN A 82 -11.65 -17.56 -11.01
N ASN A 83 -11.17 -17.79 -9.78
CA ASN A 83 -12.02 -18.28 -8.68
C ASN A 83 -13.13 -17.28 -8.33
N LEU A 84 -12.80 -15.99 -8.27
CA LEU A 84 -13.77 -14.93 -8.01
C LEU A 84 -14.81 -14.80 -9.14
N GLU A 85 -14.38 -14.92 -10.40
CA GLU A 85 -15.25 -14.89 -11.57
C GLU A 85 -16.20 -16.10 -11.62
N GLN A 86 -15.72 -17.30 -11.29
CA GLN A 86 -16.57 -18.48 -11.10
C GLN A 86 -17.58 -18.30 -9.96
N GLY A 87 -17.21 -17.53 -8.93
CA GLY A 87 -18.10 -17.09 -7.86
C GLY A 87 -19.11 -16.00 -8.27
N GLY A 88 -19.12 -15.58 -9.54
CA GLY A 88 -20.06 -14.59 -10.08
C GLY A 88 -19.63 -13.14 -9.90
N ARG A 89 -18.39 -12.87 -9.48
CA ARG A 89 -17.84 -11.50 -9.52
C ARG A 89 -17.42 -11.15 -10.94
N ASP A 90 -17.67 -9.91 -11.33
CA ASP A 90 -17.24 -9.37 -12.61
C ASP A 90 -15.99 -8.50 -12.40
N ILE A 91 -14.85 -8.95 -12.90
CA ILE A 91 -13.53 -8.38 -12.63
C ILE A 91 -12.90 -7.81 -13.90
N GLU A 92 -12.84 -6.48 -13.96
CA GLU A 92 -12.23 -5.72 -15.05
C GLU A 92 -10.78 -5.30 -14.74
N THR A 93 -10.20 -5.82 -13.65
CA THR A 93 -8.80 -5.60 -13.30
C THR A 93 -7.88 -6.08 -14.42
N ARG A 94 -6.98 -5.18 -14.88
CA ARG A 94 -5.88 -5.54 -15.77
C ARG A 94 -4.76 -6.21 -14.98
N ILE A 95 -4.30 -7.38 -15.43
CA ILE A 95 -3.17 -8.09 -14.84
C ILE A 95 -2.01 -8.01 -15.82
N GLU A 96 -0.94 -7.30 -15.46
CA GLU A 96 0.15 -6.93 -16.36
C GLU A 96 1.51 -7.07 -15.67
N SER A 97 2.58 -7.22 -16.44
CA SER A 97 3.94 -7.22 -15.89
C SER A 97 4.26 -5.85 -15.31
N ALA A 98 4.88 -5.82 -14.14
CA ALA A 98 5.32 -4.60 -13.49
C ALA A 98 6.40 -3.92 -14.35
N GLY A 99 6.08 -2.71 -14.81
CA GLY A 99 7.05 -1.78 -15.38
C GLY A 99 7.75 -0.97 -14.28
N SER A 100 8.01 0.30 -14.56
CA SER A 100 8.60 1.21 -13.57
C SER A 100 7.59 1.59 -12.49
N PHE A 101 8.03 1.64 -11.24
CA PHE A 101 7.29 2.18 -10.11
C PHE A 101 7.92 3.50 -9.67
N HIS A 102 7.13 4.57 -9.69
CA HIS A 102 7.55 5.90 -9.26
C HIS A 102 6.91 6.21 -7.91
N ARG A 103 7.73 6.32 -6.87
CA ARG A 103 7.25 6.65 -5.52
C ARG A 103 6.61 8.05 -5.53
N ALA A 104 5.41 8.15 -4.98
CA ALA A 104 4.70 9.41 -4.86
C ALA A 104 5.38 10.32 -3.82
N GLU A 105 5.04 11.60 -3.89
CA GLU A 105 5.55 12.66 -3.02
C GLU A 105 5.34 12.33 -1.54
N GLU A 106 6.19 12.91 -0.68
CA GLU A 106 6.21 12.61 0.76
C GLU A 106 4.84 12.77 1.43
N TYR A 107 4.05 13.77 1.04
CA TYR A 107 2.75 14.03 1.66
C TYR A 107 1.71 12.92 1.41
N HIS A 108 1.90 12.09 0.38
CA HIS A 108 1.07 10.90 0.15
C HIS A 108 1.45 9.72 1.04
N GLN A 109 2.71 9.66 1.52
CA GLN A 109 3.18 8.54 2.32
C GLN A 109 2.63 8.62 3.74
N LYS A 110 2.03 7.51 4.22
CA LYS A 110 1.44 7.40 5.56
C LYS A 110 0.43 8.54 5.84
N TYR A 111 -0.39 8.82 4.83
CA TYR A 111 -1.33 9.95 4.82
C TYR A 111 -2.21 10.04 6.07
N GLN A 112 -2.77 8.92 6.55
CA GLN A 112 -3.66 8.93 7.71
C GLN A 112 -2.91 9.30 8.99
N LEU A 113 -1.69 8.79 9.18
CA LEU A 113 -0.84 9.16 10.31
C LEU A 113 -0.47 10.66 10.27
N LYS A 114 -0.14 11.19 9.09
CA LYS A 114 0.28 12.60 8.91
C LYS A 114 -0.83 13.61 9.21
N ARG A 115 -2.10 13.18 9.25
CA ARG A 115 -3.23 14.00 9.73
C ARG A 115 -3.20 14.26 11.24
N PHE A 116 -2.33 13.57 11.97
CA PHE A 116 -2.09 13.74 13.41
C PHE A 116 -0.66 14.27 13.63
N PRO A 117 -0.42 15.60 13.59
CA PRO A 117 0.93 16.16 13.55
C PRO A 117 1.80 15.80 14.75
N HIS A 118 1.21 15.68 15.94
CA HIS A 118 1.92 15.27 17.14
C HIS A 118 2.39 13.80 17.07
N ALA A 119 1.55 12.92 16.53
CA ALA A 119 1.92 11.52 16.31
C ALA A 119 3.00 11.38 15.25
N TRP A 120 2.85 12.07 14.11
CA TRP A 120 3.86 12.06 13.05
C TRP A 120 5.21 12.61 13.52
N SER A 121 5.22 13.73 14.24
CA SER A 121 6.46 14.32 14.76
C SER A 121 7.19 13.40 15.73
N ALA A 122 6.48 12.65 16.57
CA ALA A 122 7.09 11.66 17.46
C ALA A 122 7.82 10.55 16.69
N VAL A 123 7.23 10.10 15.57
CA VAL A 123 7.84 9.10 14.69
C VAL A 123 9.06 9.66 13.96
N GLU A 124 8.97 10.88 13.43
CA GLU A 124 10.10 11.53 12.76
C GLU A 124 11.30 11.75 13.68
N GLN A 125 11.04 12.17 14.93
CA GLN A 125 12.10 12.36 15.92
C GLN A 125 12.81 11.04 16.25
N TYR A 126 12.07 9.93 16.31
CA TYR A 126 12.65 8.62 16.61
C TYR A 126 13.55 8.08 15.49
N PHE A 127 13.19 8.32 14.22
CA PHE A 127 13.95 7.83 13.05
C PHE A 127 14.92 8.86 12.45
N GLU A 128 15.06 10.03 13.07
CA GLU A 128 15.96 11.13 12.68
C GLU A 128 15.75 11.71 11.26
N SER A 129 14.85 11.15 10.45
CA SER A 129 14.53 11.63 9.09
C SER A 129 13.14 11.18 8.61
N SER A 130 12.46 12.02 7.83
CA SER A 130 11.14 11.69 7.24
C SER A 130 11.15 10.45 6.33
N PRO A 131 12.12 10.26 5.42
CA PRO A 131 12.15 9.06 4.58
C PRO A 131 12.28 7.76 5.38
N SER A 132 13.16 7.73 6.39
CA SER A 132 13.30 6.58 7.27
C SER A 132 12.03 6.33 8.09
N ALA A 133 11.46 7.40 8.67
CA ALA A 133 10.19 7.35 9.36
C ALA A 133 9.07 6.78 8.48
N ALA A 134 8.88 7.31 7.28
CA ALA A 134 7.83 6.91 6.36
C ALA A 134 7.97 5.46 5.86
N ALA A 135 9.20 4.94 5.78
CA ALA A 135 9.49 3.57 5.39
C ALA A 135 9.34 2.56 6.55
N SER A 136 9.29 3.02 7.80
CA SER A 136 9.29 2.14 8.98
C SER A 136 8.01 1.32 9.14
N GLU A 137 8.18 0.12 9.72
CA GLU A 137 7.06 -0.72 10.15
C GLU A 137 6.20 -0.02 11.21
N MET A 138 6.83 0.72 12.12
CA MET A 138 6.13 1.55 13.11
C MET A 138 5.17 2.54 12.44
N ALA A 139 5.63 3.31 11.45
CA ALA A 139 4.78 4.27 10.75
C ALA A 139 3.66 3.60 9.95
N MET A 140 3.91 2.44 9.36
CA MET A 140 2.88 1.65 8.66
C MET A 140 1.75 1.23 9.60
N ARG A 141 2.09 0.70 10.78
CA ARG A 141 1.12 0.26 11.77
C ARG A 141 0.38 1.42 12.42
N LEU A 142 1.07 2.52 12.70
CA LEU A 142 0.44 3.74 13.21
C LEU A 142 -0.46 4.40 12.17
N ASN A 143 -0.14 4.32 10.87
CA ASN A 143 -1.04 4.75 9.81
C ASN A 143 -2.31 3.91 9.73
N ALA A 144 -2.22 2.59 9.93
CA ALA A 144 -3.39 1.72 10.03
C ALA A 144 -4.24 2.02 11.28
N LEU A 145 -3.61 2.30 12.43
CA LEU A 145 -4.31 2.77 13.63
C LEU A 145 -5.02 4.11 13.40
N ALA A 146 -4.34 5.06 12.75
CA ALA A 146 -4.91 6.36 12.38
C ALA A 146 -6.10 6.24 11.42
N ALA A 147 -6.12 5.19 10.59
CA ALA A 147 -7.21 4.86 9.68
C ALA A 147 -8.38 4.13 10.37
N GLY A 148 -8.18 3.62 11.59
CA GLY A 148 -9.16 2.79 12.30
C GLY A 148 -9.10 1.29 11.97
N GLU A 149 -8.08 0.85 11.22
CA GLU A 149 -7.90 -0.54 10.78
C GLU A 149 -7.20 -1.43 11.81
N LEU A 150 -6.47 -0.82 12.76
CA LEU A 150 -5.83 -1.53 13.88
C LEU A 150 -6.13 -0.82 15.20
N SER A 151 -6.15 -1.58 16.29
CA SER A 151 -6.16 -1.05 17.65
C SER A 151 -4.73 -0.72 18.14
N LYS A 152 -4.63 0.13 19.17
CA LYS A 152 -3.34 0.44 19.82
C LYS A 152 -2.67 -0.82 20.39
N ALA A 153 -3.46 -1.77 20.89
CA ALA A 153 -2.94 -3.03 21.43
C ALA A 153 -2.29 -3.90 20.33
N GLU A 154 -2.94 -4.01 19.18
CA GLU A 154 -2.40 -4.72 18.02
C GLU A 154 -1.13 -4.05 17.52
N VAL A 155 -1.10 -2.73 17.38
CA VAL A 155 0.13 -2.01 16.98
C VAL A 155 1.27 -2.33 17.92
N LEU A 156 1.07 -2.22 19.24
CA LEU A 156 2.13 -2.47 20.23
C LEU A 156 2.67 -3.91 20.20
N ALA A 157 1.84 -4.89 19.82
CA ALA A 157 2.24 -6.30 19.78
C ALA A 157 3.35 -6.60 18.74
N PHE A 158 3.49 -5.75 17.71
CA PHE A 158 4.50 -5.92 16.66
C PHE A 158 5.75 -5.07 16.84
N LEU A 159 5.74 -4.13 17.78
CA LEU A 159 6.82 -3.18 17.96
C LEU A 159 7.86 -3.68 18.94
N SER A 160 9.10 -3.30 18.70
CA SER A 160 10.19 -3.49 19.66
C SER A 160 9.93 -2.68 20.94
N ALA A 161 10.57 -3.07 22.06
CA ALA A 161 10.36 -2.37 23.33
C ALA A 161 10.64 -0.84 23.26
N PRO A 162 11.68 -0.36 22.56
CA PRO A 162 11.89 1.09 22.36
C PRO A 162 10.75 1.77 21.59
N GLU A 163 10.28 1.16 20.51
CA GLU A 163 9.17 1.70 19.71
C GLU A 163 7.86 1.74 20.51
N GLN A 164 7.59 0.70 21.31
CA GLN A 164 6.42 0.67 22.18
C GLN A 164 6.39 1.84 23.17
N GLU A 165 7.56 2.23 23.72
CA GLU A 165 7.64 3.35 24.65
C GLU A 165 7.22 4.66 23.97
N ILE A 166 7.72 4.90 22.76
CA ILE A 166 7.32 6.06 21.94
C ILE A 166 5.81 6.03 21.67
N VAL A 167 5.27 4.90 21.18
CA VAL A 167 3.85 4.78 20.80
C VAL A 167 2.91 4.92 22.00
N ARG A 168 3.33 4.53 23.21
CA ARG A 168 2.53 4.75 24.42
C ARG A 168 2.34 6.23 24.72
N GLN A 169 3.35 7.05 24.45
CA GLN A 169 3.38 8.49 24.75
C GLN A 169 2.78 9.37 23.64
N ILE A 170 2.53 8.83 22.44
CA ILE A 170 1.93 9.56 21.32
C ILE A 170 0.56 10.16 21.74
N LYS A 171 0.43 11.45 21.47
CA LYS A 171 -0.84 12.18 21.49
C LYS A 171 -1.44 12.16 20.08
N TRP A 172 -2.65 11.61 19.98
CA TRP A 172 -3.46 11.58 18.77
C TRP A 172 -4.30 12.84 18.71
#